data_AF-A0AA52FFQ1-F1
#
_entry.id   AF-A0AA52FFQ1-F1
#
_cell.length_a   1.000
_cell.length_b   1.000
_cell.length_c   1.000
_cell.angle_alpha   90.00
_cell.angle_beta   90.00
_cell.angle_gamma   90.00
#
_symmetry.space_group_name_H-M   'P 1'
#
loop_
_entity.id
_entity.type
_entity.pdbx_description
1 polymer ?
#
loop_
_entity_poly.entity_id
_entity_poly.type
_entity_poly.pdbx_seq_one_letter_code
_entity_poly.pdbx_strand_id
1 'polypeptide(L)'
;MSGSPTAGAALLLHGGTGGLTATEAEVYDAERTGVPGAAEAGDRLGAAVSLADLTGDGHPDLALGAEGENAGDGTVLTLRGGPDGAPVPESGTYYGPVALGLSTGSGPGVGGVLAH
;
A
#
# COMPACT_ATOMS: atom_id res chain seq x y z
N MET A 1 -2.43 3.98 17.21
CA MET A 1 -2.20 4.67 15.93
C MET A 1 -1.97 6.15 16.24
N SER A 2 -0.73 6.54 16.46
CA SER A 2 -0.35 7.96 16.50
C SER A 2 0.11 8.35 15.10
N GLY A 3 -0.75 8.16 14.11
CA GLY A 3 -0.39 8.36 12.72
C GLY A 3 -0.02 9.82 12.47
N SER A 4 1.08 10.04 11.75
CA SER A 4 1.39 11.37 11.23
C SER A 4 0.20 11.89 10.42
N PRO A 5 -0.30 13.11 10.68
CA PRO A 5 -1.47 13.63 9.98
C PRO A 5 -1.24 13.50 8.47
N THR A 6 -2.18 12.86 7.77
CA THR A 6 -2.19 12.62 6.31
C THR A 6 -1.20 11.59 5.74
N ALA A 7 -0.53 10.79 6.58
CA ALA A 7 0.29 9.66 6.10
C ALA A 7 -0.51 8.64 5.29
N GLY A 8 -1.78 8.43 5.64
CA GLY A 8 -2.68 7.51 4.94
C GLY A 8 -2.61 6.06 5.43
N ALA A 9 -3.60 5.28 5.02
CA ALA A 9 -3.74 3.86 5.34
C ALA A 9 -4.74 3.21 4.37
N ALA A 10 -4.72 1.88 4.27
CA ALA A 10 -5.76 1.08 3.63
C ALA A 10 -6.41 0.11 4.63
N LEU A 11 -7.72 -0.08 4.52
CA LEU A 11 -8.49 -1.05 5.32
C LEU A 11 -8.89 -2.23 4.44
N LEU A 12 -8.48 -3.43 4.83
CA LEU A 12 -8.95 -4.68 4.27
C LEU A 12 -10.19 -5.15 5.06
N LEU A 13 -11.33 -5.23 4.37
CA LEU A 13 -12.53 -5.89 4.87
C LEU A 13 -12.64 -7.26 4.20
N HIS A 14 -12.99 -8.29 4.98
CA HIS A 14 -13.14 -9.64 4.46
C HIS A 14 -14.55 -9.85 3.87
N GLY A 15 -14.66 -10.78 2.93
CA GLY A 15 -15.95 -11.27 2.44
C GLY A 15 -16.50 -12.39 3.31
N GLY A 16 -17.82 -12.44 3.45
CA GLY A 16 -18.55 -13.52 4.12
C GLY A 16 -19.90 -13.79 3.45
N THR A 17 -20.66 -14.74 3.99
CA THR A 17 -21.96 -15.17 3.44
C THR A 17 -23.02 -14.06 3.40
N GLY A 18 -22.83 -12.99 4.18
CA GLY A 18 -23.69 -11.79 4.20
C GLY A 18 -23.11 -10.57 3.46
N GLY A 19 -21.99 -10.70 2.76
CA GLY A 19 -21.26 -9.58 2.15
C GLY A 19 -19.99 -9.25 2.92
N LEU A 20 -19.54 -7.99 2.88
CA LEU A 20 -18.35 -7.54 3.58
C LEU A 20 -18.53 -7.59 5.10
N THR A 21 -17.48 -7.97 5.81
CA THR A 21 -17.40 -7.99 7.27
C THR A 21 -16.16 -7.26 7.76
N ALA A 22 -16.28 -6.60 8.90
CA ALA A 22 -15.17 -6.02 9.65
C ALA A 22 -14.54 -7.02 10.64
N THR A 23 -15.10 -8.22 10.77
CA THR A 23 -14.47 -9.31 11.52
C THR A 23 -13.10 -9.59 10.93
N GLU A 24 -12.07 -9.54 11.77
CA GLU A 24 -10.66 -9.74 11.40
C GLU A 24 -10.12 -8.71 10.39
N ALA A 25 -10.82 -7.60 10.18
CA ALA A 25 -10.36 -6.54 9.29
C ALA A 25 -8.98 -6.00 9.68
N GLU A 26 -8.19 -5.68 8.66
CA GLU A 26 -6.80 -5.29 8.82
C GLU A 26 -6.55 -3.89 8.30
N VAL A 27 -5.75 -3.12 9.03
CA VAL A 27 -5.27 -1.81 8.58
C VAL A 27 -3.82 -1.95 8.15
N TYR A 28 -3.52 -1.45 6.96
CA TYR A 28 -2.18 -1.35 6.40
C TYR A 28 -1.79 0.14 6.31
N ASP A 29 -0.83 0.53 7.12
CA ASP A 29 -0.19 1.85 7.10
C ASP A 29 1.33 1.68 7.21
N ALA A 30 2.08 2.77 7.06
CA ALA A 30 3.54 2.75 7.13
C ALA A 30 4.09 2.54 8.55
N GLU A 31 3.25 2.57 9.60
CA GLU A 31 3.64 2.26 10.99
C GLU A 31 3.32 0.82 11.39
N ARG A 32 2.59 0.07 10.54
CA ARG A 32 2.21 -1.31 10.82
C ARG A 32 3.46 -2.16 11.00
N THR A 33 3.50 -2.91 12.11
CA THR A 33 4.58 -3.89 12.36
C THR A 33 4.81 -4.78 11.14
N GLY A 34 6.07 -4.88 10.71
CA GLY A 34 6.49 -5.68 9.57
C GLY A 34 6.52 -4.90 8.25
N VAL A 35 5.73 -3.83 8.10
CA VAL A 35 5.84 -2.94 6.94
C VAL A 35 7.12 -2.09 7.08
N PRO A 36 8.01 -2.06 6.08
CA PRO A 36 9.18 -1.20 6.12
C PRO A 36 8.80 0.28 6.01
N GLY A 37 9.71 1.16 6.40
CA GLY A 37 9.53 2.62 6.34
C GLY A 37 8.95 3.20 7.62
N ALA A 38 8.46 4.43 7.51
CA ALA A 38 7.80 5.17 8.58
C ALA A 38 6.71 6.06 7.97
N ALA A 39 5.71 6.41 8.77
CA ALA A 39 4.68 7.35 8.33
C ALA A 39 5.20 8.79 8.35
N GLU A 40 5.14 9.47 7.20
CA GLU A 40 5.42 10.90 7.10
C GLU A 40 4.14 11.69 6.78
N ALA A 41 4.12 12.96 7.18
CA ALA A 41 2.95 13.78 6.94
C ALA A 41 2.86 14.11 5.45
N GLY A 42 1.80 13.63 4.80
CA GLY A 42 1.48 13.98 3.41
C GLY A 42 1.73 12.87 2.41
N ASP A 43 2.26 11.71 2.81
CA ASP A 43 2.57 10.60 1.89
C ASP A 43 1.32 10.05 1.21
N ARG A 44 0.19 10.08 1.93
CA ARG A 44 -1.12 9.63 1.47
C ARG A 44 -1.10 8.17 0.98
N LEU A 45 -0.44 7.28 1.72
CA LEU A 45 -0.48 5.85 1.48
C LEU A 45 -1.93 5.36 1.41
N GLY A 46 -2.22 4.56 0.38
CA GLY A 46 -3.57 4.12 0.06
C GLY A 46 -4.38 5.13 -0.76
N ALA A 47 -3.77 6.20 -1.29
CA ALA A 47 -4.44 7.10 -2.25
C ALA A 47 -4.91 6.37 -3.52
N ALA A 48 -4.18 5.32 -3.90
CA ALA A 48 -4.62 4.32 -4.87
C ALA A 48 -4.40 2.92 -4.27
N VAL A 49 -5.27 1.97 -4.60
CA VAL A 49 -5.22 0.60 -4.05
C VAL A 49 -5.46 -0.41 -5.17
N SER A 50 -4.65 -1.46 -5.18
CA SER A 50 -4.78 -2.67 -6.00
C SER A 50 -4.84 -3.89 -5.10
N LEU A 51 -5.77 -4.81 -5.36
CA LEU A 51 -5.76 -6.13 -4.75
C LEU A 51 -5.98 -7.18 -5.83
N ALA A 52 -4.89 -7.82 -6.26
CA ALA A 52 -4.87 -8.77 -7.37
C ALA A 52 -3.70 -9.74 -7.22
N ASP A 53 -3.82 -10.96 -7.76
CA ASP A 53 -2.71 -11.91 -7.81
C ASP A 53 -1.70 -11.47 -8.87
N LEU A 54 -0.68 -10.71 -8.45
CA LEU A 54 0.36 -10.16 -9.32
C LEU A 54 1.54 -11.14 -9.48
N THR A 55 1.71 -12.05 -8.52
CA THR A 55 2.80 -13.04 -8.52
C THR A 55 2.41 -14.36 -9.19
N GLY A 56 1.12 -14.63 -9.39
CA GLY A 56 0.59 -15.84 -10.00
C GLY A 56 0.57 -17.04 -9.05
N ASP A 57 0.58 -16.81 -7.74
CA ASP A 57 0.62 -17.85 -6.72
C ASP A 57 -0.76 -18.22 -6.14
N GLY A 58 -1.82 -17.56 -6.63
CA GLY A 58 -3.19 -17.77 -6.19
C GLY A 58 -3.60 -16.94 -4.97
N HIS A 59 -2.71 -16.10 -4.44
CA HIS A 59 -3.00 -15.20 -3.32
C HIS A 59 -2.94 -13.74 -3.78
N PRO A 60 -3.99 -12.93 -3.52
CA PRO A 60 -3.99 -11.55 -3.99
C PRO A 60 -2.94 -10.71 -3.26
N ASP A 61 -2.06 -10.09 -4.03
CA ASP A 61 -1.08 -9.11 -3.58
C ASP A 61 -1.73 -7.74 -3.44
N LEU A 62 -1.32 -7.00 -2.42
CA LEU A 62 -1.78 -5.64 -2.16
C LEU A 62 -0.74 -4.65 -2.68
N ALA A 63 -1.15 -3.73 -3.55
CA ALA A 63 -0.34 -2.55 -3.89
C ALA A 63 -1.04 -1.28 -3.42
N LEU A 64 -0.29 -0.41 -2.74
CA LEU A 64 -0.74 0.85 -2.18
C LEU A 64 0.09 1.98 -2.77
N GLY A 65 -0.57 2.93 -3.43
CA GLY A 65 0.05 4.17 -3.87
C GLY A 65 0.14 5.18 -2.74
N ALA A 66 1.26 5.89 -2.67
CA ALA A 66 1.50 7.02 -1.78
C ALA A 66 2.03 8.19 -2.62
N GLU A 67 1.16 8.81 -3.41
CA GLU A 67 1.56 9.82 -4.40
C GLU A 67 2.14 11.11 -3.80
N GLY A 68 1.93 11.35 -2.50
CA GLY A 68 2.45 12.54 -1.81
C GLY A 68 3.86 12.37 -1.24
N GLU A 69 4.37 11.14 -1.21
CA GLU A 69 5.70 10.78 -0.73
C GLU A 69 6.78 11.68 -1.34
N ASN A 70 7.76 12.10 -0.54
CA ASN A 70 8.90 12.92 -0.99
C ASN A 70 8.48 14.17 -1.81
N ALA A 71 7.56 14.97 -1.25
CA ALA A 71 7.04 16.19 -1.87
C ALA A 71 6.35 15.96 -3.24
N GLY A 72 5.61 14.85 -3.36
CA GLY A 72 4.84 14.52 -4.55
C GLY A 72 5.58 13.63 -5.57
N ASP A 73 6.79 13.21 -5.26
CA ASP A 73 7.52 12.24 -6.09
C ASP A 73 6.78 10.90 -6.12
N GLY A 74 6.18 10.53 -5.00
CA GLY A 74 5.31 9.38 -4.89
C GLY A 74 6.05 8.05 -4.75
N THR A 75 5.34 7.02 -4.33
CA THR A 75 5.85 5.65 -4.28
C THR A 75 4.70 4.65 -4.37
N VAL A 76 5.03 3.38 -4.64
CA VAL A 76 4.11 2.25 -4.49
C VAL A 76 4.69 1.26 -3.49
N LEU A 77 3.95 0.97 -2.42
CA LEU A 77 4.21 -0.16 -1.53
C LEU A 77 3.52 -1.39 -2.10
N THR A 78 4.23 -2.51 -2.20
CA THR A 78 3.64 -3.83 -2.50
C THR A 78 3.81 -4.77 -1.30
N LEU A 79 2.77 -5.54 -1.02
CA LEU A 79 2.73 -6.60 -0.01
C LEU A 79 2.22 -7.87 -0.70
N ARG A 80 2.98 -8.97 -0.56
CA ARG A 80 2.61 -10.26 -1.11
C ARG A 80 1.37 -10.83 -0.43
N GLY A 81 0.48 -11.46 -1.19
CA GLY A 81 -0.60 -12.27 -0.65
C GLY A 81 -0.09 -13.44 0.19
N GLY A 82 -0.73 -13.66 1.35
CA GLY A 82 -0.45 -14.80 2.23
C GLY A 82 -1.42 -15.96 2.00
N PRO A 83 -1.06 -17.17 2.47
CA PRO A 83 -1.89 -18.37 2.33
C PRO A 83 -3.27 -18.25 3.02
N ASP A 84 -3.38 -17.39 4.02
CA ASP A 84 -4.61 -17.12 4.76
C ASP A 84 -5.50 -16.07 4.06
N GLY A 85 -5.12 -15.62 2.86
CA GLY A 85 -5.84 -14.64 2.05
C GLY A 85 -5.54 -13.17 2.40
N ALA A 86 -4.70 -12.93 3.41
CA ALA A 86 -4.26 -11.60 3.83
C ALA A 86 -2.85 -11.26 3.30
N PRO A 87 -2.58 -10.03 2.86
CA PRO A 87 -1.23 -9.57 2.55
C PRO A 87 -0.27 -9.64 3.74
N VAL A 88 0.96 -10.10 3.49
CA VAL A 88 2.03 -10.30 4.49
C VAL A 88 2.85 -9.03 4.67
N PRO A 89 2.79 -8.34 5.83
CA PRO A 89 3.48 -7.06 6.06
C PRO A 89 4.99 -7.09 5.78
N GLU A 90 5.66 -8.16 6.21
CA GLU A 90 7.12 -8.33 6.13
C GLU A 90 7.65 -8.48 4.70
N SER A 91 6.75 -8.69 3.73
CA SER A 91 7.10 -8.75 2.31
C SER A 91 7.18 -7.38 1.63
N GLY A 92 6.94 -6.30 2.39
CA GLY A 92 6.90 -4.92 1.92
C GLY A 92 8.07 -4.51 1.04
N THR A 93 7.75 -4.04 -0.16
CA THR A 93 8.72 -3.43 -1.08
C THR A 93 8.17 -2.12 -1.61
N TYR A 94 8.95 -1.03 -1.50
CA TYR A 94 8.63 0.26 -2.08
C TYR A 94 9.28 0.46 -3.45
N TYR A 95 8.49 0.96 -4.40
CA TYR A 95 8.93 1.37 -5.72
C TYR A 95 8.75 2.87 -5.89
N GLY A 96 9.82 3.61 -5.58
CA GLY A 96 9.90 5.05 -5.84
C GLY A 96 10.40 5.38 -7.25
N PRO A 97 10.47 6.68 -7.62
CA PRO A 97 10.80 7.12 -8.98
C PRO A 97 12.15 6.57 -9.47
N VAL A 98 13.18 6.59 -8.62
CA VAL A 98 14.53 6.11 -8.98
C VAL A 98 14.52 4.62 -9.33
N ALA A 99 13.80 3.80 -8.58
CA ALA A 99 13.66 2.37 -8.87
C ALA A 99 12.95 2.09 -10.20
N LEU A 100 12.11 3.04 -10.65
CA LEU A 100 11.37 3.00 -11.90
C LEU A 100 12.07 3.74 -13.05
N GLY A 101 13.28 4.27 -12.83
CA GLY A 101 14.03 5.03 -13.84
C GLY A 101 13.48 6.44 -14.12
N LEU A 102 12.71 7.00 -13.19
CA LEU A 102 12.14 8.34 -13.26
C LEU A 102 13.00 9.34 -12.47
N SER A 103 12.91 10.62 -12.85
CA SER A 103 13.54 11.73 -12.12
C SER A 103 12.73 12.14 -10.90
N THR A 104 13.41 12.59 -9.85
CA THR A 104 12.83 13.14 -8.61
C THR A 104 12.76 14.67 -8.62
N GLY A 105 12.04 15.27 -7.68
CA GLY A 105 11.99 16.71 -7.44
C GLY A 105 11.08 17.51 -8.37
N SER A 106 10.33 16.84 -9.24
CA SER A 106 9.29 17.42 -10.10
C SER A 106 7.89 16.89 -9.81
N GLY A 107 7.77 16.03 -8.79
CA GLY A 107 6.53 15.40 -8.41
C GLY A 107 5.93 14.51 -9.51
N PRO A 108 6.65 13.47 -10.01
CA PRO A 108 6.09 12.51 -10.95
C PRO A 108 4.81 11.80 -10.46
N GLY A 109 4.47 11.87 -9.16
CA GLY A 109 3.20 11.35 -8.63
C GLY A 109 3.09 9.83 -8.75
N VAL A 110 4.21 9.12 -8.55
CA VAL A 110 4.23 7.65 -8.63
C VAL A 110 3.20 7.08 -7.64
N GLY A 111 2.40 6.12 -8.10
CA GLY A 111 1.34 5.51 -7.30
C GLY A 111 0.03 6.31 -7.22
N GLY A 112 -0.11 7.44 -7.90
CA GLY A 112 -1.40 8.17 -7.96
C GLY A 112 -2.51 7.41 -8.67
N VAL A 113 -2.16 6.47 -9.55
CA VAL A 113 -3.09 5.54 -10.18
C VAL A 113 -2.48 4.13 -10.19
N LEU A 114 -3.29 3.14 -9.81
CA LEU A 114 -3.00 1.72 -10.00
C LEU A 114 -4.11 1.15 -10.90
N ALA A 115 -3.73 0.44 -11.96
CA ALA A 115 -4.66 -0.17 -12.92
C ALA A 115 -4.43 -1.69 -12.99
N HIS A 116 -5.48 -2.44 -13.32
CA HIS A 116 -5.50 -3.91 -13.45
C HIS A 116 -6.08 -4.29 -14.81
#